data_AF-A0A7W0XDI1-F1
#
_entry.id   AF-A0A7W0XDI1-F1
#
_cell.length_a   1.000
_cell.length_b   1.000
_cell.length_c   1.000
_cell.angle_alpha   90.00
_cell.angle_beta   90.00
_cell.angle_gamma   90.00
#
_symmetry.space_group_name_H-M   'P 1'
#
loop_
_entity.id
_entity.type
_entity.pdbx_description
1 polymer ?
#
loop_
_entity_poly.entity_id
_entity_poly.type
_entity_poly.pdbx_seq_one_letter_code
_entity_poly.pdbx_strand_id
1 'polypeptide(L)'
;MLSQVVELIEAKRRFAITSHIRPDGDSLGSSLGLCWLLRALDKEVEVIMRDPVPQAYQQLPGADNVRVTPAVDKPYHAVFVIECSDINRPGLRDLENQFVINIDHHSTTSLFGKINWIDSTASAVGEMIYNLCKATGVRVSKEIAECVYTALITDTGSFHYSNTTERTFKVASELVRSGVRPAKTAEAVFASYPWGRIQLLGAVLSSARRDSTGRVACMRQTLEMQDLAHASDEATDGFVNYPLTVGEVEAVALLKENE
;
A
#
# COMPACT_ATOMS: atom_id res chain seq x y z
N MET A 1 11.27 10.09 -16.88
CA MET A 1 10.25 9.76 -15.84
C MET A 1 10.84 9.92 -14.45
N LEU A 2 11.73 9.03 -13.97
CA LEU A 2 12.43 9.24 -12.69
C LEU A 2 13.20 10.57 -12.62
N SER A 3 13.92 10.94 -13.69
CA SER A 3 14.64 12.23 -13.77
C SER A 3 13.73 13.44 -13.55
N GLN A 4 12.52 13.44 -14.11
CA GLN A 4 11.56 14.53 -13.95
C GLN A 4 11.05 14.64 -12.51
N VAL A 5 10.90 13.50 -11.82
CA VAL A 5 10.56 13.48 -10.39
C VAL A 5 11.70 14.10 -9.58
N VAL A 6 12.95 13.72 -9.86
CA VAL A 6 14.14 14.30 -9.19
C VAL A 6 14.24 15.80 -9.44
N GLU A 7 14.15 16.24 -10.69
CA GLU A 7 14.20 17.67 -11.07
C GLU A 7 13.11 18.49 -10.36
N LEU A 8 11.88 17.95 -10.26
CA LEU A 8 10.80 18.63 -9.54
C LEU A 8 11.08 18.69 -8.03
N ILE A 9 11.56 17.60 -7.44
CA ILE A 9 11.93 17.56 -6.02
C ILE A 9 13.00 18.61 -5.73
N GLU A 10 14.02 18.73 -6.58
CA GLU A 10 15.07 19.74 -6.44
C GLU A 10 14.49 21.16 -6.53
N ALA A 11 13.64 21.43 -7.53
CA ALA A 11 13.11 22.75 -7.83
C ALA A 11 12.02 23.25 -6.86
N LYS A 12 11.31 22.35 -6.17
CA LYS A 12 10.17 22.70 -5.30
C LYS A 12 10.48 22.43 -3.83
N ARG A 13 9.69 23.03 -2.92
CA ARG A 13 9.93 22.96 -1.46
C ARG A 13 8.83 22.30 -0.64
N ARG A 14 7.58 22.32 -1.11
CA ARG A 14 6.40 22.00 -0.30
C ARG A 14 5.52 21.02 -1.04
N PHE A 15 5.32 19.84 -0.45
CA PHE A 15 4.64 18.71 -1.08
C PHE A 15 3.56 18.13 -0.16
N ALA A 16 2.55 17.53 -0.77
CA ALA A 16 1.72 16.53 -0.11
C ALA A 16 1.93 15.16 -0.76
N ILE A 17 1.66 14.11 0.00
CA ILE A 17 1.64 12.73 -0.49
C ILE A 17 0.28 12.14 -0.11
N THR A 18 -0.36 11.45 -1.05
CA THR A 18 -1.62 10.74 -0.84
C THR A 18 -1.63 9.41 -1.60
N SER A 19 -2.56 8.54 -1.24
CA SER A 19 -2.83 7.27 -1.92
C SER A 19 -4.33 6.95 -1.82
N HIS A 20 -4.75 5.74 -2.22
CA HIS A 20 -6.14 5.35 -2.32
C HIS A 20 -6.88 5.30 -0.97
N ILE A 21 -8.21 5.36 -1.03
CA ILE A 21 -9.10 5.05 0.11
C ILE A 21 -8.84 3.64 0.62
N ARG A 22 -9.06 3.38 1.92
CA ARG A 22 -8.68 2.14 2.61
C ARG A 22 -7.22 1.75 2.32
N PRO A 23 -6.26 2.56 2.77
CA PRO A 23 -4.86 2.37 2.42
C PRO A 23 -4.33 1.04 2.95
N ASP A 24 -3.54 0.36 2.13
CA ASP A 24 -2.84 -0.88 2.44
C ASP A 24 -1.35 -0.68 2.77
N GLY A 25 -0.56 -1.74 2.71
CA GLY A 25 0.85 -1.71 3.08
C GLY A 25 1.75 -1.03 2.04
N ASP A 26 1.47 -1.16 0.73
CA ASP A 26 2.28 -0.49 -0.30
C ASP A 26 1.97 0.99 -0.31
N SER A 27 0.69 1.37 -0.35
CA SER A 27 0.25 2.76 -0.28
C SER A 27 0.86 3.51 0.92
N LEU A 28 0.73 2.98 2.15
CA LEU A 28 1.28 3.63 3.36
C LEU A 28 2.80 3.53 3.45
N GLY A 29 3.37 2.35 3.18
CA GLY A 29 4.81 2.14 3.23
C GLY A 29 5.55 3.03 2.24
N SER A 30 5.05 3.14 1.01
CA SER A 30 5.58 4.02 -0.03
C SER A 30 5.39 5.49 0.30
N SER A 31 4.20 5.88 0.77
CA SER A 31 3.92 7.27 1.12
C SER A 31 4.79 7.77 2.27
N LEU A 32 4.94 6.98 3.34
CA LEU A 32 5.78 7.33 4.48
C LEU A 32 7.27 7.26 4.12
N GLY A 33 7.69 6.27 3.33
CA GLY A 33 9.06 6.18 2.82
C GLY A 33 9.45 7.42 2.00
N LEU A 34 8.56 7.87 1.11
CA LEU A 34 8.76 9.10 0.34
C LEU A 34 8.75 10.34 1.25
N CYS A 35 7.89 10.39 2.26
CA CYS A 35 7.86 11.48 3.24
C CYS A 35 9.22 11.61 3.96
N TRP A 36 9.79 10.51 4.43
CA TRP A 36 11.12 10.50 5.06
C TRP A 36 12.23 10.89 4.10
N LEU A 37 12.19 10.41 2.85
CA LEU A 37 13.12 10.81 1.79
C LEU A 37 13.08 12.32 1.57
N LEU A 38 11.88 12.90 1.38
CA LEU A 38 11.72 14.33 1.11
C LEU A 38 12.14 15.18 2.32
N ARG A 39 11.89 14.73 3.54
CA ARG A 39 12.39 15.39 4.76
C ARG A 39 13.92 15.38 4.83
N ALA A 40 14.57 14.30 4.43
CA ALA A 40 16.03 14.21 4.37
C ALA A 40 16.65 15.17 3.32
N LEU A 41 15.83 15.71 2.41
CA LEU A 41 16.20 16.74 1.42
C LEU A 41 15.71 18.14 1.84
N ASP A 42 15.42 18.36 3.13
CA ASP A 42 14.94 19.63 3.69
C ASP A 42 13.67 20.17 3.03
N LYS A 43 12.78 19.27 2.58
CA LYS A 43 11.47 19.63 2.01
C LYS A 43 10.39 19.64 3.09
N GLU A 44 9.44 20.55 2.93
CA GLU A 44 8.20 20.56 3.70
C GLU A 44 7.24 19.53 3.10
N VAL A 45 6.88 18.51 3.87
CA VAL A 45 6.03 17.42 3.39
C VAL A 45 5.13 16.87 4.48
N GLU A 46 3.88 16.60 4.11
CA GLU A 46 2.92 15.86 4.91
C GLU A 46 2.27 14.74 4.08
N VAL A 47 1.87 13.67 4.76
CA VAL A 47 1.05 12.61 4.17
C VAL A 47 -0.40 12.90 4.54
N ILE A 48 -1.27 12.96 3.54
CA ILE A 48 -2.71 13.17 3.68
C ILE A 48 -3.43 11.94 3.13
N MET A 49 -4.44 11.45 3.84
CA MET A 49 -5.25 10.31 3.42
C MET A 49 -6.73 10.60 3.63
N ARG A 50 -7.60 9.93 2.85
CA ARG A 50 -9.04 10.02 3.05
C ARG A 50 -9.51 9.25 4.28
N ASP A 51 -8.93 8.07 4.47
CA ASP A 51 -9.29 7.12 5.53
C ASP A 51 -8.16 7.02 6.57
N PRO A 52 -8.47 6.59 7.81
CA PRO A 52 -7.48 6.42 8.86
C PRO A 52 -6.45 5.33 8.54
N VAL A 53 -5.29 5.40 9.20
CA VAL A 53 -4.24 4.38 9.11
C VAL A 53 -4.72 3.08 9.78
N PRO A 54 -4.78 1.94 9.06
CA PRO A 54 -5.15 0.66 9.65
C PRO A 54 -4.20 0.23 10.77
N GLN A 55 -4.73 -0.56 11.72
CA GLN A 55 -3.99 -1.01 12.90
C GLN A 55 -2.64 -1.67 12.56
N ALA A 56 -2.60 -2.49 11.50
CA ALA A 56 -1.41 -3.19 11.03
C ALA A 56 -0.23 -2.24 10.68
N TYR A 57 -0.53 -0.98 10.36
CA TYR A 57 0.45 0.00 9.88
C TYR A 57 0.69 1.15 10.87
N GLN A 58 0.03 1.16 12.03
CA GLN A 58 0.19 2.22 13.04
C GLN A 58 1.61 2.30 13.62
N GLN A 59 2.35 1.20 13.60
CA GLN A 59 3.74 1.17 14.08
C GLN A 59 4.76 1.65 13.03
N LEU A 60 4.34 1.99 11.81
CA LEU A 60 5.24 2.51 10.79
C LEU A 60 5.80 3.88 11.23
N PRO A 61 7.11 4.13 11.00
CA PRO A 61 7.70 5.44 11.27
C PRO A 61 6.93 6.57 10.57
N GLY A 62 6.33 7.46 11.37
CA GLY A 62 5.58 8.61 10.87
C GLY A 62 4.08 8.38 10.65
N ALA A 63 3.55 7.19 10.92
CA ALA A 63 2.11 6.89 10.83
C ALA A 63 1.25 7.84 11.66
N ASP A 64 1.69 8.20 12.88
CA ASP A 64 0.98 9.15 13.75
C ASP A 64 0.87 10.57 13.17
N ASN A 65 1.66 10.90 12.14
CA ASN A 65 1.63 12.20 11.47
C ASN A 65 0.77 12.20 10.19
N VAL A 66 0.16 11.06 9.84
CA VAL A 66 -0.76 11.00 8.70
C VAL A 66 -2.00 11.81 9.03
N ARG A 67 -2.32 12.78 8.18
CA ARG A 67 -3.50 13.63 8.38
C ARG A 67 -4.67 13.09 7.57
N VAL A 68 -5.74 12.72 8.28
CA VAL A 68 -7.01 12.31 7.66
C VAL A 68 -7.78 13.55 7.24
N THR A 69 -8.14 13.67 5.95
CA THR A 69 -8.85 14.82 5.38
C THR A 69 -9.67 14.43 4.16
N PRO A 70 -10.83 15.07 3.90
CA PRO A 70 -11.62 14.81 2.71
C PRO A 70 -11.16 15.57 1.45
N ALA A 71 -10.14 16.42 1.54
CA ALA A 71 -9.72 17.31 0.46
C ALA A 71 -8.25 17.73 0.56
N VAL A 72 -7.68 18.17 -0.56
CA VAL A 72 -6.42 18.92 -0.59
C VAL A 72 -6.70 20.37 -0.18
N ASP A 73 -6.59 20.64 1.11
CA ASP A 73 -7.06 21.87 1.78
C ASP A 73 -5.94 22.87 2.13
N LYS A 74 -4.71 22.61 1.70
CA LYS A 74 -3.55 23.50 1.90
C LYS A 74 -2.82 23.73 0.57
N PRO A 75 -2.09 24.85 0.43
CA PRO A 75 -1.30 25.09 -0.78
C PRO A 75 -0.04 24.23 -0.78
N TYR A 76 0.15 23.44 -1.84
CA TYR A 76 1.36 22.67 -2.11
C TYR A 76 1.91 23.04 -3.49
N HIS A 77 3.22 22.89 -3.68
CA HIS A 77 3.81 23.05 -5.01
C HIS A 77 3.50 21.86 -5.92
N ALA A 78 3.37 20.67 -5.35
CA ALA A 78 2.92 19.46 -6.02
C ALA A 78 2.37 18.45 -5.01
N VAL A 79 1.53 17.53 -5.50
CA VAL A 79 0.98 16.42 -4.74
C VAL A 79 1.40 15.11 -5.39
N PHE A 80 2.09 14.26 -4.63
CA PHE A 80 2.37 12.89 -5.03
C PHE A 80 1.14 12.04 -4.78
N VAL A 81 0.69 11.34 -5.82
CA VAL A 81 -0.36 10.31 -5.74
C VAL A 81 0.34 8.98 -5.95
N ILE A 82 0.31 8.15 -4.91
CA ILE A 82 1.07 6.90 -4.79
C ILE A 82 0.11 5.73 -4.97
N GLU A 83 0.49 4.77 -5.80
CA GLU A 83 -0.21 3.47 -5.90
C GLU A 83 -1.71 3.67 -6.18
N CYS A 84 -2.01 4.35 -7.29
CA CYS A 84 -3.39 4.63 -7.70
C CYS A 84 -3.50 4.51 -9.21
N SER A 85 -4.40 3.64 -9.68
CA SER A 85 -4.65 3.50 -11.11
C SER A 85 -5.32 4.70 -11.76
N ASP A 86 -5.96 5.58 -10.98
CA ASP A 86 -6.68 6.76 -11.44
C ASP A 86 -6.78 7.84 -10.35
N ILE A 87 -7.11 9.06 -10.78
CA ILE A 87 -7.16 10.26 -9.93
C ILE A 87 -8.27 10.23 -8.86
N ASN A 88 -9.28 9.37 -9.00
CA ASN A 88 -10.40 9.30 -8.07
C ASN A 88 -10.13 8.35 -6.90
N ARG A 89 -9.21 7.39 -7.07
CA ARG A 89 -8.84 6.41 -6.02
C ARG A 89 -8.52 7.03 -4.66
N PRO A 90 -7.81 8.18 -4.56
CA PRO A 90 -7.56 8.82 -3.27
C PRO A 90 -8.81 9.34 -2.54
N GLY A 91 -9.94 9.56 -3.23
CA GLY A 91 -11.16 10.09 -2.60
C GLY A 91 -11.02 11.51 -2.01
N LEU A 92 -10.01 12.27 -2.46
CA LEU A 92 -9.75 13.64 -2.03
C LEU A 92 -10.31 14.65 -3.02
N ARG A 93 -11.14 15.58 -2.53
CA ARG A 93 -11.59 16.72 -3.33
C ARG A 93 -10.43 17.65 -3.67
N ASP A 94 -10.57 18.40 -4.77
CA ASP A 94 -9.63 19.40 -5.28
C ASP A 94 -8.26 18.86 -5.72
N LEU A 95 -8.07 17.54 -5.74
CA LEU A 95 -6.82 16.90 -6.15
C LEU A 95 -6.50 17.13 -7.63
N GLU A 96 -7.52 17.06 -8.50
CA GLU A 96 -7.42 17.32 -9.94
C GLU A 96 -6.97 18.75 -10.29
N ASN A 97 -7.15 19.70 -9.35
CA ASN A 97 -6.71 21.09 -9.50
C ASN A 97 -5.24 21.29 -9.13
N GLN A 98 -4.56 20.26 -8.61
CA GLN A 98 -3.18 20.33 -8.14
C GLN A 98 -2.17 19.99 -9.25
N PHE A 99 -0.91 20.34 -9.03
CA PHE A 99 0.19 19.77 -9.80
C PHE A 99 0.44 18.33 -9.31
N VAL A 100 -0.17 17.35 -9.97
CA VAL A 100 -0.10 15.93 -9.57
C VAL A 100 1.12 15.23 -10.16
N ILE A 101 1.77 14.42 -9.32
CA ILE A 101 2.82 13.46 -9.71
C ILE A 101 2.28 12.07 -9.42
N ASN A 102 2.08 11.27 -10.45
CA ASN A 102 1.65 9.88 -10.29
C ASN A 102 2.87 8.97 -10.19
N ILE A 103 2.96 8.17 -9.12
CA ILE A 103 3.97 7.11 -8.96
C ILE A 103 3.23 5.81 -8.70
N ASP A 104 3.37 4.86 -9.63
CA ASP A 104 2.65 3.60 -9.57
C ASP A 104 3.41 2.47 -10.30
N HIS A 105 3.08 1.24 -9.98
CA HIS A 105 3.63 0.03 -10.61
C HIS A 105 2.54 -0.83 -11.28
N HIS A 106 1.27 -0.43 -11.19
CA HIS A 106 0.20 -1.13 -11.90
C HIS A 106 0.31 -0.93 -13.42
N SER A 107 0.25 -2.03 -14.18
CA SER A 107 0.30 -1.99 -15.65
C SER A 107 -0.92 -1.30 -16.29
N THR A 108 -2.03 -1.23 -15.57
CA THR A 108 -3.31 -0.67 -16.03
C THR A 108 -3.50 0.80 -15.62
N THR A 109 -2.46 1.44 -15.08
CA THR A 109 -2.59 2.80 -14.53
C THR A 109 -2.75 3.86 -15.60
N SER A 110 -3.71 4.75 -15.37
CA SER A 110 -3.92 5.91 -16.20
C SER A 110 -2.88 6.99 -15.93
N LEU A 111 -2.47 7.73 -16.97
CA LEU A 111 -1.46 8.77 -16.90
C LEU A 111 -2.08 10.12 -16.51
N PHE A 112 -2.67 10.21 -15.32
CA PHE A 112 -3.41 11.40 -14.87
C PHE A 112 -2.54 12.52 -14.29
N GLY A 113 -1.28 12.24 -13.95
CA GLY A 113 -0.36 13.24 -13.39
C GLY A 113 0.20 14.18 -14.46
N LYS A 114 0.69 15.35 -14.03
CA LYS A 114 1.56 16.20 -14.85
C LYS A 114 2.92 15.53 -15.07
N ILE A 115 3.37 14.75 -14.08
CA ILE A 115 4.48 13.82 -14.19
C ILE A 115 3.93 12.44 -13.84
N ASN A 116 4.24 11.43 -14.66
CA ASN A 116 3.87 10.04 -14.41
C ASN A 116 5.15 9.21 -14.41
N TRP A 117 5.48 8.61 -13.27
CA TRP A 117 6.54 7.64 -13.14
C TRP A 117 5.92 6.28 -12.88
N ILE A 118 5.76 5.51 -13.96
CA ILE A 118 5.14 4.18 -13.93
C ILE A 118 6.22 3.14 -14.21
N ASP A 119 6.41 2.18 -13.31
CA ASP A 119 7.32 1.04 -13.48
C ASP A 119 6.60 -0.27 -13.18
N SER A 120 5.98 -0.87 -14.20
CA SER A 120 5.27 -2.14 -14.05
C SER A 120 6.15 -3.36 -13.81
N THR A 121 7.47 -3.18 -13.79
CA THR A 121 8.42 -4.23 -13.41
C THR A 121 8.77 -4.19 -11.93
N ALA A 122 8.38 -3.13 -11.20
CA ALA A 122 8.57 -3.03 -9.77
C ALA A 122 7.54 -3.91 -9.03
N SER A 123 7.98 -4.59 -7.98
CA SER A 123 7.13 -5.46 -7.17
C SER A 123 6.31 -4.73 -6.11
N ALA A 124 6.46 -3.40 -6.02
CA ALA A 124 5.76 -2.48 -5.13
C ALA A 124 6.22 -1.05 -5.51
N VAL A 125 5.40 -0.03 -5.25
CA VAL A 125 5.86 1.36 -5.33
C VAL A 125 7.00 1.62 -4.33
N GLY A 126 7.06 0.88 -3.22
CA GLY A 126 8.13 1.02 -2.23
C GLY A 126 9.51 0.78 -2.85
N GLU A 127 9.59 -0.17 -3.78
CA GLU A 127 10.81 -0.45 -4.55
C GLU A 127 11.22 0.72 -5.45
N MET A 128 10.25 1.44 -5.99
CA MET A 128 10.48 2.68 -6.73
C MET A 128 11.00 3.77 -5.78
N ILE A 129 10.43 3.92 -4.58
CA ILE A 129 10.94 4.88 -3.58
C ILE A 129 12.39 4.57 -3.17
N TYR A 130 12.77 3.30 -3.03
CA TYR A 130 14.16 2.91 -2.83
C TYR A 130 15.07 3.41 -3.97
N ASN A 131 14.65 3.25 -5.22
CA ASN A 131 15.40 3.75 -6.38
C ASN A 131 15.48 5.29 -6.40
N LEU A 132 14.43 5.97 -5.94
CA LEU A 132 14.44 7.43 -5.79
C LEU A 132 15.46 7.89 -4.73
N CYS A 133 15.62 7.16 -3.62
CA CYS A 133 16.71 7.44 -2.66
C CYS A 133 18.08 7.40 -3.35
N LYS A 134 18.32 6.37 -4.16
CA LYS A 134 19.59 6.23 -4.91
C LYS A 134 19.80 7.37 -5.90
N ALA A 135 18.74 7.75 -6.64
CA ALA A 135 18.81 8.80 -7.65
C ALA A 135 19.03 10.20 -7.05
N THR A 136 18.52 10.45 -5.83
CA THR A 136 18.67 11.71 -5.10
C THR A 136 19.89 11.75 -4.19
N GLY A 137 20.66 10.66 -4.10
CA GLY A 137 21.80 10.54 -3.19
C GLY A 137 21.43 10.42 -1.71
N VAL A 138 20.14 10.30 -1.38
CA VAL A 138 19.66 10.13 0.00
C VAL A 138 20.03 8.75 0.50
N ARG A 139 20.70 8.69 1.66
CA ARG A 139 20.93 7.43 2.36
C ARG A 139 19.61 6.87 2.85
N VAL A 140 19.35 5.60 2.56
CA VAL A 140 18.21 4.87 3.13
C VAL A 140 18.40 4.77 4.64
N SER A 141 17.66 5.60 5.39
CA SER A 141 17.62 5.55 6.85
C SER A 141 16.82 4.34 7.31
N LYS A 142 16.85 4.05 8.61
CA LYS A 142 16.05 2.97 9.17
C LYS A 142 14.55 3.22 8.97
N GLU A 143 14.11 4.47 9.11
CA GLU A 143 12.72 4.88 8.94
C GLU A 143 12.24 4.67 7.50
N ILE A 144 13.04 5.10 6.51
CA ILE A 144 12.78 4.81 5.10
C ILE A 144 12.75 3.30 4.88
N ALA A 145 13.72 2.58 5.45
CA ALA A 145 13.86 1.14 5.23
C ALA A 145 12.66 0.36 5.78
N GLU A 146 12.18 0.69 6.98
CA GLU A 146 11.02 0.03 7.60
C GLU A 146 9.74 0.30 6.80
N CYS A 147 9.52 1.52 6.32
CA CYS A 147 8.36 1.85 5.50
C CYS A 147 8.39 1.13 4.13
N VAL A 148 9.53 1.20 3.44
CA VAL A 148 9.71 0.56 2.13
C VAL A 148 9.67 -0.97 2.23
N TYR A 149 10.21 -1.56 3.29
CA TYR A 149 10.15 -3.01 3.47
C TYR A 149 8.72 -3.49 3.72
N THR A 150 7.91 -2.73 4.47
CA THR A 150 6.49 -3.03 4.64
C THR A 150 5.75 -3.06 3.31
N ALA A 151 5.95 -2.04 2.47
CA ALA A 151 5.40 -2.01 1.12
C ALA A 151 5.78 -3.25 0.30
N LEU A 152 7.08 -3.61 0.36
CA LEU A 152 7.60 -4.76 -0.37
C LEU A 152 6.96 -6.09 0.07
N ILE A 153 6.84 -6.33 1.38
CA ILE A 153 6.30 -7.61 1.87
C ILE A 153 4.78 -7.71 1.70
N THR A 154 4.05 -6.60 1.69
CA THR A 154 2.59 -6.67 1.49
C THR A 154 2.25 -6.92 0.03
N ASP A 155 2.89 -6.22 -0.89
CA ASP A 155 2.55 -6.32 -2.32
C ASP A 155 3.11 -7.58 -3.01
N THR A 156 4.10 -8.22 -2.40
CA THR A 156 4.64 -9.51 -2.87
C THR A 156 4.00 -10.72 -2.20
N GLY A 157 3.00 -10.53 -1.33
CA GLY A 157 2.42 -11.62 -0.54
C GLY A 157 3.44 -12.27 0.37
N SER A 158 4.33 -11.47 0.98
CA SER A 158 5.52 -11.93 1.69
C SER A 158 6.40 -12.82 0.81
N PHE A 159 6.69 -12.36 -0.41
CA PHE A 159 7.53 -13.01 -1.43
C PHE A 159 6.96 -14.28 -2.07
N HIS A 160 5.65 -14.52 -1.96
CA HIS A 160 4.99 -15.68 -2.57
C HIS A 160 4.46 -15.41 -3.98
N TYR A 161 4.20 -14.14 -4.32
CA TYR A 161 3.58 -13.77 -5.59
C TYR A 161 4.60 -13.65 -6.72
N SER A 162 4.11 -13.78 -7.96
CA SER A 162 4.91 -13.81 -9.19
C SER A 162 5.62 -12.49 -9.51
N ASN A 163 5.21 -11.39 -8.88
CA ASN A 163 5.91 -10.10 -8.95
C ASN A 163 7.22 -10.08 -8.13
N THR A 164 7.51 -11.13 -7.36
CA THR A 164 8.77 -11.27 -6.62
C THR A 164 9.91 -11.64 -7.56
N THR A 165 10.93 -10.78 -7.67
CA THR A 165 12.07 -10.97 -8.59
C THR A 165 13.42 -10.90 -7.88
N GLU A 166 14.52 -11.12 -8.61
CA GLU A 166 15.89 -10.86 -8.12
C GLU A 166 16.03 -9.41 -7.62
N ARG A 167 15.42 -8.45 -8.33
CA ARG A 167 15.41 -7.03 -7.96
C ARG A 167 14.74 -6.83 -6.59
N THR A 168 13.59 -7.47 -6.38
CA THR A 168 12.87 -7.47 -5.10
C THR A 168 13.76 -7.98 -3.95
N PHE A 169 14.40 -9.14 -4.11
CA PHE A 169 15.27 -9.70 -3.06
C PHE A 169 16.51 -8.84 -2.80
N LYS A 170 17.09 -8.23 -3.82
CA LYS A 170 18.21 -7.30 -3.67
C LYS A 170 17.81 -6.08 -2.86
N VAL A 171 16.65 -5.49 -3.15
CA VAL A 171 16.12 -4.36 -2.37
C VAL A 171 15.84 -4.79 -0.94
N ALA A 172 15.14 -5.91 -0.72
CA ALA A 172 14.89 -6.47 0.61
C ALA A 172 16.19 -6.65 1.42
N SER A 173 17.23 -7.20 0.81
CA SER A 173 18.54 -7.37 1.43
C SER A 173 19.14 -6.05 1.92
N GLU A 174 19.11 -5.01 1.08
CA GLU A 174 19.64 -3.68 1.40
C GLU A 174 18.83 -2.98 2.50
N LEU A 175 17.51 -3.18 2.55
CA LEU A 175 16.64 -2.67 3.61
C LEU A 175 16.94 -3.34 4.96
N VAL A 176 17.14 -4.66 4.96
CA VAL A 176 17.57 -5.42 6.16
C VAL A 176 18.94 -4.95 6.63
N ARG A 177 19.90 -4.74 5.71
CA ARG A 177 21.21 -4.13 6.04
C ARG A 177 21.09 -2.73 6.65
N SER A 178 20.02 -2.00 6.33
CA SER A 178 19.73 -0.67 6.87
C SER A 178 19.01 -0.71 8.24
N GLY A 179 18.78 -1.90 8.80
CA GLY A 179 18.30 -2.09 10.17
C GLY A 179 16.86 -2.58 10.30
N VAL A 180 16.20 -2.94 9.19
CA VAL A 180 14.89 -3.59 9.22
C VAL A 180 15.00 -4.95 9.91
N ARG A 181 13.99 -5.27 10.73
CA ARG A 181 13.84 -6.60 11.35
C ARG A 181 12.63 -7.30 10.73
N PRO A 182 12.82 -8.13 9.68
CA PRO A 182 11.73 -8.78 8.94
C PRO A 182 10.65 -9.40 9.81
N ALA A 183 11.03 -10.19 10.81
CA ALA A 183 10.08 -10.86 11.69
C ALA A 183 9.21 -9.87 12.48
N LYS A 184 9.78 -8.76 12.97
CA LYS A 184 9.03 -7.73 13.69
C LYS A 184 8.05 -7.01 12.75
N THR A 185 8.49 -6.70 11.53
CA THR A 185 7.60 -6.08 10.53
C THR A 185 6.46 -7.03 10.17
N ALA A 186 6.75 -8.31 9.92
CA ALA A 186 5.74 -9.32 9.62
C ALA A 186 4.76 -9.52 10.80
N GLU A 187 5.23 -9.51 12.04
CA GLU A 187 4.37 -9.60 13.23
C GLU A 187 3.40 -8.42 13.30
N ALA A 188 3.89 -7.19 13.09
CA ALA A 188 3.05 -6.00 13.10
C ALA A 188 2.01 -6.00 11.98
N VAL A 189 2.36 -6.48 10.78
CA VAL A 189 1.48 -6.46 9.60
C VAL A 189 0.50 -7.63 9.59
N PHE A 190 0.96 -8.84 9.90
CA PHE A 190 0.18 -10.08 9.68
C PHE A 190 -0.32 -10.72 10.98
N ALA A 191 0.22 -10.36 12.15
CA ALA A 191 -0.07 -11.01 13.43
C ALA A 191 -0.66 -10.05 14.48
N SER A 192 -1.27 -8.95 14.06
CA SER A 192 -1.86 -7.94 14.96
C SER A 192 -3.40 -7.92 14.99
N TYR A 193 -4.05 -8.88 14.33
CA TYR A 193 -5.50 -8.86 14.17
C TYR A 193 -6.27 -9.29 15.44
N PRO A 194 -7.44 -8.70 15.73
CA PRO A 194 -8.30 -9.13 16.83
C PRO A 194 -8.83 -10.56 16.66
N TRP A 195 -9.20 -11.19 17.77
CA TRP A 195 -9.79 -12.54 17.77
C TRP A 195 -11.04 -12.67 16.89
N GLY A 196 -11.86 -11.61 16.81
CA GLY A 196 -13.04 -11.57 15.95
C GLY A 196 -12.73 -11.88 14.47
N ARG A 197 -11.53 -11.56 13.99
CA ARG A 197 -11.09 -11.94 12.63
C ARG A 197 -11.08 -13.45 12.44
N ILE A 198 -10.64 -14.23 13.44
CA ILE A 198 -10.61 -15.69 13.36
C ILE A 198 -12.03 -16.27 13.36
N GLN A 199 -12.94 -15.69 14.15
CA GLN A 199 -14.35 -16.10 14.15
C GLN A 199 -15.02 -15.82 12.80
N LEU A 200 -14.80 -14.61 12.26
CA LEU A 200 -15.32 -14.25 10.94
C LEU A 200 -14.73 -15.13 9.84
N LEU A 201 -13.42 -15.40 9.88
CA LEU A 201 -12.76 -16.30 8.94
C LEU A 201 -13.44 -17.68 8.93
N GLY A 202 -13.72 -18.26 10.10
CA GLY A 202 -14.41 -19.54 10.20
C GLY A 202 -15.80 -19.53 9.55
N ALA A 203 -16.57 -18.46 9.79
CA ALA A 203 -17.89 -18.29 9.19
C ALA A 203 -17.83 -18.15 7.66
N VAL A 204 -16.93 -17.31 7.15
CA VAL A 204 -16.72 -17.08 5.71
C VAL A 204 -16.23 -18.35 5.03
N LEU A 205 -15.25 -19.06 5.59
CA LEU A 205 -14.75 -20.32 5.04
C LEU A 205 -15.83 -21.41 5.00
N SER A 206 -16.71 -21.46 6.00
CA SER A 206 -17.83 -22.43 6.01
C SER A 206 -18.83 -22.19 4.87
N SER A 207 -18.88 -20.95 4.35
CA SER A 207 -19.69 -20.61 3.18
C SER A 207 -19.05 -21.01 1.85
N ALA A 208 -17.77 -21.39 1.83
CA ALA A 208 -17.03 -21.65 0.61
C ALA A 208 -17.67 -22.79 -0.21
N ARG A 209 -17.81 -22.57 -1.51
CA ARG A 209 -18.29 -23.56 -2.48
C ARG A 209 -17.41 -23.48 -3.73
N ARG A 210 -17.28 -24.60 -4.44
CA ARG A 210 -16.65 -24.63 -5.76
C ARG A 210 -17.71 -24.71 -6.84
N ASP A 211 -17.37 -24.19 -8.02
CA ASP A 211 -18.16 -24.40 -9.22
C ASP A 211 -18.12 -25.88 -9.67
N SER A 212 -18.86 -26.21 -10.73
CA SER A 212 -18.90 -27.59 -11.25
C SER A 212 -17.57 -28.07 -11.81
N THR A 213 -16.66 -27.16 -12.18
CA THR A 213 -15.32 -27.52 -12.66
C THR A 213 -14.34 -27.79 -11.50
N GLY A 214 -14.66 -27.33 -10.29
CA GLY A 214 -13.76 -27.40 -9.14
C GLY A 214 -12.63 -26.35 -9.16
N ARG A 215 -12.54 -25.53 -10.21
CA ARG A 215 -11.46 -24.56 -10.42
C ARG A 215 -11.79 -23.16 -9.92
N VAL A 216 -13.06 -22.85 -9.72
CA VAL A 216 -13.48 -21.56 -9.18
C VAL A 216 -14.10 -21.77 -7.80
N ALA A 217 -13.61 -21.04 -6.80
CA ALA A 217 -14.21 -21.02 -5.48
C ALA A 217 -14.95 -19.71 -5.23
N CYS A 218 -16.10 -19.78 -4.59
CA CYS A 218 -16.87 -18.62 -4.13
C CYS A 218 -17.11 -18.74 -2.63
N MET A 219 -17.02 -17.62 -1.94
CA MET A 219 -17.36 -17.49 -0.54
C MET A 219 -18.06 -16.15 -0.30
N ARG A 220 -18.77 -16.04 0.81
CA ARG A 220 -19.52 -14.84 1.16
C ARG A 220 -19.24 -14.39 2.58
N GLN A 221 -19.31 -13.09 2.79
CA GLN A 221 -19.37 -12.43 4.09
C GLN A 221 -20.69 -11.67 4.14
N THR A 222 -21.52 -11.99 5.13
CA THR A 222 -22.76 -11.25 5.41
C THR A 222 -22.54 -10.28 6.56
N LEU A 223 -23.39 -9.26 6.68
CA LEU A 223 -23.38 -8.35 7.84
C LEU A 223 -23.61 -9.11 9.16
N GLU A 224 -24.51 -10.11 9.15
CA GLU A 224 -24.75 -10.99 10.32
C GLU A 224 -23.48 -11.74 10.77
N MET A 225 -22.69 -12.28 9.83
CA MET A 225 -21.43 -12.97 10.17
C MET A 225 -20.44 -12.01 10.84
N GLN A 226 -20.37 -10.78 10.35
CA GLN A 226 -19.50 -9.74 10.88
C GLN A 226 -19.91 -9.31 12.29
N ASP A 227 -21.21 -9.07 12.49
CA ASP A 227 -21.79 -8.68 13.78
C ASP A 227 -21.54 -9.76 14.86
N LEU A 228 -21.81 -11.02 14.53
CA LEU A 228 -21.59 -12.16 15.43
C LEU A 228 -20.12 -12.35 15.79
N ALA A 229 -19.20 -11.99 14.89
CA ALA A 229 -17.77 -12.07 15.11
C ALA A 229 -17.18 -10.84 15.80
N HIS A 230 -17.98 -9.77 16.00
CA HIS A 230 -17.50 -8.46 16.47
C HIS A 230 -16.28 -7.98 15.67
N ALA A 231 -16.31 -8.19 14.35
CA ALA A 231 -15.22 -7.90 13.44
C ALA A 231 -15.45 -6.57 12.70
N SER A 232 -14.37 -5.85 12.41
CA SER A 232 -14.43 -4.69 11.53
C SER A 232 -14.47 -5.10 10.06
N ASP A 233 -14.81 -4.17 9.17
CA ASP A 233 -14.81 -4.42 7.71
C ASP A 233 -13.43 -4.90 7.20
N GLU A 234 -12.33 -4.35 7.74
CA GLU A 234 -10.96 -4.72 7.37
C GLU A 234 -10.58 -6.15 7.81
N ALA A 235 -11.39 -6.78 8.66
CA ALA A 235 -11.14 -8.14 9.12
C ALA A 235 -11.14 -9.16 7.98
N THR A 236 -11.76 -8.85 6.85
CA THR A 236 -11.87 -9.77 5.70
C THR A 236 -10.71 -9.67 4.70
N ASP A 237 -9.76 -8.77 4.92
CA ASP A 237 -8.58 -8.65 4.04
C ASP A 237 -7.82 -9.97 3.94
N GLY A 238 -7.40 -10.33 2.73
CA GLY A 238 -6.70 -11.59 2.46
C GLY A 238 -7.55 -12.86 2.58
N PHE A 239 -8.81 -12.81 3.01
CA PHE A 239 -9.64 -14.01 3.11
C PHE A 239 -9.81 -14.70 1.75
N VAL A 240 -9.93 -13.91 0.68
CA VAL A 240 -10.07 -14.38 -0.72
C VAL A 240 -8.91 -15.31 -1.15
N ASN A 241 -7.77 -15.25 -0.46
CA ASN A 241 -6.60 -16.06 -0.79
C ASN A 241 -6.66 -17.48 -0.20
N TYR A 242 -7.49 -17.76 0.80
CA TYR A 242 -7.52 -19.10 1.42
C TYR A 242 -7.91 -20.21 0.44
N PRO A 243 -8.96 -20.07 -0.38
CA PRO A 243 -9.29 -21.13 -1.34
C PRO A 243 -8.23 -21.32 -2.44
N LEU A 244 -7.40 -20.30 -2.75
CA LEU A 244 -6.28 -20.43 -3.70
C LEU A 244 -5.17 -21.38 -3.20
N THR A 245 -5.17 -21.76 -1.92
CA THR A 245 -4.23 -22.75 -1.38
C THR A 245 -4.56 -24.19 -1.82
N VAL A 246 -5.75 -24.41 -2.38
CA VAL A 246 -6.18 -25.69 -2.94
C VAL A 246 -5.67 -25.79 -4.38
N GLY A 247 -4.86 -26.81 -4.68
CA GLY A 247 -4.09 -26.89 -5.93
C GLY A 247 -4.92 -26.88 -7.22
N GLU A 248 -6.20 -27.27 -7.17
CA GLU A 248 -7.11 -27.23 -8.32
C GLU A 248 -7.80 -25.87 -8.52
N VAL A 249 -7.77 -24.96 -7.54
CA VAL A 249 -8.47 -23.68 -7.60
C VAL A 249 -7.61 -22.64 -8.32
N GLU A 250 -8.13 -22.10 -9.41
CA GLU A 250 -7.48 -21.09 -10.26
C GLU A 250 -7.99 -19.67 -10.01
N ALA A 251 -9.21 -19.53 -9.49
CA ALA A 251 -9.82 -18.24 -9.21
C ALA A 251 -10.75 -18.28 -8.00
N VAL A 252 -10.86 -17.15 -7.29
CA VAL A 252 -11.72 -17.01 -6.10
C VAL A 252 -12.52 -15.73 -6.16
N ALA A 253 -13.80 -15.81 -5.80
CA ALA A 253 -14.66 -14.66 -5.54
C ALA A 253 -15.07 -14.62 -4.06
N LEU A 254 -14.87 -13.48 -3.42
CA LEU A 254 -15.45 -13.16 -2.11
C LEU A 254 -16.55 -12.12 -2.31
N LEU A 255 -17.79 -12.50 -2.06
CA LEU A 255 -18.93 -11.58 -2.07
C LEU A 255 -19.10 -10.99 -0.66
N LYS A 256 -18.95 -9.67 -0.52
CA LYS A 256 -19.14 -8.95 0.74
C LYS A 256 -20.44 -8.15 0.69
N GLU A 257 -21.26 -8.29 1.73
CA GLU A 257 -22.36 -7.35 1.98
C GLU A 257 -21.79 -6.06 2.58
N ASN A 258 -22.24 -4.91 2.08
CA ASN A 258 -21.92 -3.59 2.59
C ASN A 258 -23.23 -2.93 3.06
N GLU A 259 -23.12 -1.98 4.00
CA GLU A 259 -24.23 -1.10 4.43
C GLU A 259 -24.79 -0.22 3.29
#